data_AF-A0A2U0H273-F1
#
_entry.id   AF-A0A2U0H273-F1
#
_cell.length_a   1.000
_cell.length_b   1.000
_cell.length_c   1.000
_cell.angle_alpha   90.00
_cell.angle_beta   90.00
_cell.angle_gamma   90.00
#
_symmetry.space_group_name_H-M   'P 1'
#
loop_
_entity.id
_entity.type
_entity.pdbx_description
1 polymer ?
#
loop_
_entity_poly.entity_id
_entity_poly.type
_entity_poly.pdbx_seq_one_letter_code
_entity_poly.pdbx_strand_id
1 'polypeptide(L)' 'MSTAMATFATIQTTLPCADDDHPVLTRKVGRRDEQLQDYGNHGFRLASTVTVPGTEYVTVIDTLTREDN' A
#
# COMPACT_ATOMS: atom_id res chain seq x y z
N MET A 1 -28.04 15.44 3.37
CA MET A 1 -26.65 14.94 3.30
C MET A 1 -26.44 14.41 1.90
N SER A 2 -25.48 14.96 1.16
CA SER A 2 -25.02 14.34 -0.11
C SER A 2 -23.95 13.31 0.25
N THR A 3 -24.12 12.07 -0.17
CA THR A 3 -23.07 11.05 -0.01
C THR A 3 -22.09 11.26 -1.16
N ALA A 4 -20.91 11.81 -0.88
CA ALA A 4 -19.84 11.86 -1.87
C ALA A 4 -19.50 10.42 -2.29
N MET A 5 -19.46 10.16 -3.60
CA MET A 5 -18.99 8.87 -4.10
C MET A 5 -17.48 8.81 -3.94
N ALA A 6 -16.96 7.65 -3.57
CA ALA A 6 -15.54 7.44 -3.41
C ALA A 6 -15.09 6.27 -4.30
N THR A 7 -14.00 6.48 -5.02
CA THR A 7 -13.27 5.42 -5.73
C THR A 7 -12.23 4.83 -4.78
N PHE A 8 -12.11 3.50 -4.79
CA PHE A 8 -11.16 2.76 -3.97
C PHE A 8 -10.09 2.08 -4.83
N ALA A 9 -8.87 1.99 -4.29
CA ALA A 9 -7.79 1.19 -4.85
C ALA A 9 -7.04 0.46 -3.74
N THR A 10 -6.32 -0.62 -4.09
CA THR A 10 -5.48 -1.34 -3.13
C THR A 10 -4.07 -1.54 -3.67
N ILE A 11 -3.07 -1.39 -2.80
CA ILE A 11 -1.68 -1.78 -3.05
C ILE A 11 -1.37 -2.94 -2.11
N GLN A 12 -0.97 -4.07 -2.67
CA GLN A 12 -0.53 -5.23 -1.90
C GLN A 12 0.99 -5.42 -2.06
N THR A 13 1.70 -5.41 -0.94
CA THR A 13 3.15 -5.59 -0.91
C THR A 13 3.53 -6.74 0.02
N THR A 14 4.11 -7.81 -0.52
CA THR A 14 4.65 -8.92 0.28
C THR A 14 6.15 -8.70 0.53
N LEU A 15 6.54 -8.62 1.79
CA LEU A 15 7.89 -8.36 2.29
C LEU A 15 8.47 -9.64 2.92
N PRO A 16 9.72 -10.02 2.63
CA PRO A 16 10.39 -11.11 3.34
C PRO A 16 10.66 -10.74 4.80
N CYS A 17 10.62 -11.72 5.70
CA CYS A 17 10.95 -11.55 7.12
C CYS A 17 12.40 -11.90 7.46
N ALA A 18 13.11 -12.65 6.61
CA ALA A 18 14.46 -13.12 6.88
C ALA A 18 15.50 -11.98 6.80
N ASP A 19 16.45 -11.98 7.74
CA ASP A 19 17.49 -10.95 7.83
C ASP A 19 18.41 -10.93 6.58
N ASP A 20 18.65 -12.08 5.96
CA ASP A 20 19.47 -12.23 4.75
C ASP A 20 18.84 -11.57 3.51
N ASP A 21 17.54 -11.25 3.56
CA ASP A 21 16.80 -10.65 2.45
C ASP A 21 16.78 -9.11 2.50
N HIS A 22 17.66 -8.48 3.29
CA HIS A 22 17.68 -7.02 3.46
C HIS A 22 17.66 -6.22 2.14
N PRO A 23 18.46 -6.54 1.11
CA PRO A 23 18.39 -5.84 -0.18
C PRO A 23 17.04 -5.99 -0.88
N VAL A 24 16.43 -7.18 -0.79
CA VAL A 24 15.11 -7.48 -1.37
C VAL A 24 14.02 -6.73 -0.62
N LEU A 25 14.11 -6.69 0.71
CA LEU A 25 13.23 -5.92 1.58
C LEU A 25 13.27 -4.42 1.23
N THR A 26 14.46 -3.81 1.20
CA THR A 26 14.63 -2.39 0.85
C THR A 26 14.05 -2.08 -0.53
N ARG A 27 14.31 -2.93 -1.52
CA ARG A 27 13.75 -2.74 -2.87
C ARG A 27 12.22 -2.79 -2.88
N LYS A 28 11.60 -3.71 -2.14
CA LYS A 28 10.14 -3.84 -2.07
C LYS A 28 9.50 -2.68 -1.32
N VAL A 29 10.12 -2.19 -0.25
CA VAL A 29 9.69 -0.98 0.46
C VAL A 29 9.76 0.24 -0.45
N GLY A 30 10.89 0.46 -1.14
CA GLY A 30 11.03 1.57 -2.08
C GLY A 30 10.00 1.54 -3.20
N ARG A 31 9.73 0.36 -3.78
CA ARG A 31 8.66 0.20 -4.77
C ARG A 31 7.28 0.53 -4.22
N ARG A 32 6.98 0.13 -2.98
CA ARG A 32 5.70 0.47 -2.33
C ARG A 32 5.56 1.98 -2.16
N ASP A 33 6.63 2.66 -1.74
CA ASP A 33 6.63 4.12 -1.59
C ASP A 33 6.41 4.83 -2.93
N GLU A 34 7.07 4.36 -4.01
CA GLU A 34 6.85 4.85 -5.37
C GLU A 34 5.38 4.68 -5.81
N GLN A 35 4.77 3.53 -5.53
CA GLN A 35 3.36 3.30 -5.87
C GLN A 35 2.43 4.21 -5.06
N LEU A 36 2.66 4.37 -3.76
CA LEU A 36 1.87 5.28 -2.93
C LEU A 36 1.96 6.72 -3.43
N GLN A 37 3.17 7.17 -3.80
CA GLN A 37 3.40 8.48 -4.39
C GLN A 37 2.66 8.65 -5.72
N ASP A 38 2.72 7.64 -6.60
CA ASP A 38 2.04 7.66 -7.90
C ASP A 38 0.51 7.76 -7.74
N TYR A 39 -0.08 6.96 -6.86
CA TYR A 39 -1.50 7.08 -6.54
C TYR A 39 -1.86 8.46 -5.94
N GLY A 40 -0.99 9.00 -5.07
CA GLY A 40 -1.12 10.36 -4.53
C GLY A 40 -1.19 11.42 -5.63
N ASN A 41 -0.34 11.31 -6.66
CA ASN A 41 -0.35 12.21 -7.82
C ASN A 41 -1.65 12.10 -8.64
N HIS A 42 -2.37 10.97 -8.55
CA HIS A 42 -3.67 10.75 -9.18
C HIS A 42 -4.87 11.07 -8.25
N GLY A 43 -4.62 11.75 -7.13
CA GLY A 43 -5.63 12.24 -6.20
C GLY A 43 -6.09 11.23 -5.15
N PHE A 44 -5.50 10.04 -5.11
CA PHE A 44 -5.79 9.08 -4.05
C PHE A 44 -5.10 9.46 -2.74
N ARG A 45 -5.73 9.09 -1.63
CA ARG A 45 -5.22 9.26 -0.27
C ARG A 45 -5.21 7.90 0.43
N LEU A 46 -4.20 7.65 1.26
CA LEU A 46 -4.15 6.44 2.07
C LEU A 46 -5.27 6.48 3.13
N ALA A 47 -6.18 5.51 3.06
CA ALA A 47 -7.31 5.39 3.98
C ALA A 47 -7.01 4.40 5.11
N SER A 48 -6.36 3.28 4.80
CA SER A 48 -5.92 2.32 5.80
C SER A 48 -4.72 1.50 5.33
N THR A 49 -3.96 1.00 6.29
CA THR A 49 -2.91 0.01 6.07
C THR A 49 -3.18 -1.18 6.98
N VAL A 50 -3.23 -2.38 6.40
CA VAL A 50 -3.36 -3.64 7.14
C VAL A 50 -2.07 -4.44 6.94
N THR A 51 -1.51 -4.93 8.04
CA THR A 51 -0.35 -5.82 8.01
C THR A 51 -0.79 -7.23 8.36
N VAL A 52 -0.60 -8.17 7.44
CA VAL A 52 -0.95 -9.58 7.59
C VAL A 52 0.34 -10.38 7.79
N PRO A 53 0.60 -10.88 9.01
CA PRO A 53 1.78 -11.70 9.27
C PRO A 53 1.62 -13.09 8.66
N GLY A 54 2.69 -13.59 8.06
CA GLY A 54 2.89 -14.99 7.71
C GLY A 54 4.24 -15.47 8.25
N THR A 55 4.52 -16.77 8.13
CA THR A 55 5.73 -17.38 8.72
C THR A 55 7.01 -16.82 8.12
N GLU A 56 7.09 -16.75 6.79
CA GLU A 56 8.31 -16.31 6.05
C GLU A 56 8.19 -14.90 5.46
N TYR A 57 6.95 -14.38 5.42
CA TYR A 57 6.63 -13.12 4.76
C TYR A 57 5.57 -12.35 5.54
N VAL A 58 5.64 -11.03 5.47
CA VAL A 58 4.58 -10.11 5.89
C VAL A 58 3.95 -9.51 4.64
N THR A 59 2.62 -9.50 4.56
CA THR A 59 1.92 -8.79 3.48
C THR A 59 1.29 -7.52 4.02
N VAL A 60 1.62 -6.38 3.42
CA VAL A 60 1.02 -5.09 3.70
C VAL A 60 -0.02 -4.78 2.63
N ILE A 61 -1.23 -4.42 3.05
CA ILE A 61 -2.35 -4.05 2.19
C ILE A 61 -2.70 -2.60 2.50
N ASP A 62 -2.40 -1.69 1.58
CA ASP A 62 -2.81 -0.30 1.64
C ASP A 62 -4.12 -0.13 0.88
N THR A 63 -5.14 0.39 1.53
CA THR A 63 -6.39 0.80 0.90
C THR A 63 -6.36 2.30 0.70
N LEU A 64 -6.61 2.73 -0.53
CA LEU A 64 -6.58 4.12 -0.95
C LEU A 64 -7.99 4.57 -1.35
N THR A 65 -8.32 5.81 -1.06
CA THR A 65 -9.58 6.44 -1.46
C THR A 65 -9.33 7.70 -2.27
N ARG A 66 -10.19 7.96 -3.25
CA ARG A 66 -10.29 9.24 -3.93
C ARG A 66 -11.75 9.65 -3.91
N GLU A 67 -12.03 10.89 -3.52
CA GLU A 67 -13.37 11.46 -3.61
C GLU A 67 -13.67 11.78 -5.09
N ASP A 68 -14.80 11.29 -5.58
CA ASP A 68 -15.30 11.64 -6.90
C ASP A 68 -16.14 12.92 -6.76
N ASN A 69 -15.64 14.02 -7.31
CA ASN A 69 -16.34 15.31 -7.35
C ASN A 69 -17.49 15.32 -8.35
#